data_AF-A0A846D8M5-F1
#
_entry.id   AF-A0A846D8M5-F1
#
_cell.length_a   1.000
_cell.length_b   1.000
_cell.length_c   1.000
_cell.angle_alpha   90.00
_cell.angle_beta   90.00
_cell.angle_gamma   90.00
#
_symmetry.space_group_name_H-M   'P 1'
#
loop_
_entity.id
_entity.type
_entity.pdbx_description
1 polymer ?
#
loop_
_entity_poly.entity_id
_entity_poly.type
_entity_poly.pdbx_seq_one_letter_code
_entity_poly.pdbx_strand_id
1 'polypeptide(L)'
;MTPTHLLIFAGSGLLAGILAGFLGIGGGVVLVPLLVALGYQPVQAAATSSLSIVITASSGTVQNWRMGYFDLKSVIGIGFPALITAQIGAYLADLFPPYLLLVAFGILLLVTIYLIQLRKQLKSRAQQESQRAPN
;
A
#
# COMPACT_ATOMS: atom_id res chain seq x y z
N MET A 1 17.52 -19.83 -11.55
CA MET A 1 17.19 -18.40 -11.66
C MET A 1 18.07 -17.78 -12.73
N THR A 2 17.54 -17.47 -13.91
CA THR A 2 18.31 -16.86 -15.00
C THR A 2 18.47 -15.35 -14.75
N PRO A 3 19.61 -14.73 -15.15
CA PRO A 3 19.92 -13.32 -14.88
C PRO A 3 18.91 -12.32 -15.46
N THR A 4 18.12 -12.74 -16.44
CA THR A 4 17.02 -11.95 -17.02
C THR A 4 15.89 -11.70 -16.04
N HIS A 5 15.56 -12.63 -15.15
CA HIS A 5 14.52 -12.41 -14.13
C HIS A 5 14.92 -11.34 -13.10
N LEU A 6 16.20 -11.25 -12.76
CA LEU A 6 16.71 -10.22 -11.84
C LEU A 6 16.49 -8.80 -12.38
N LEU A 7 16.72 -8.59 -13.67
CA LEU A 7 16.49 -7.29 -14.31
C LEU A 7 15.00 -6.93 -14.35
N ILE A 8 14.13 -7.92 -14.58
CA ILE A 8 12.68 -7.72 -14.55
C ILE A 8 12.20 -7.39 -13.12
N PHE A 9 12.71 -8.09 -12.10
CA PHE A 9 12.40 -7.79 -10.70
C PHE A 9 12.88 -6.40 -10.28
N ALA A 10 14.11 -6.03 -10.67
CA ALA A 10 14.65 -4.71 -10.38
C ALA A 10 13.82 -3.62 -11.06
N GLY A 11 13.53 -3.75 -12.37
CA GLY A 11 12.77 -2.73 -13.11
C GLY A 11 11.32 -2.59 -12.61
N SER A 12 10.62 -3.70 -12.40
CA SER A 12 9.24 -3.69 -11.91
C SER A 12 9.15 -3.23 -10.45
N GLY A 13 10.07 -3.65 -9.59
CA GLY A 13 10.14 -3.19 -8.19
C GLY A 13 10.44 -1.69 -8.08
N LEU A 14 11.30 -1.16 -8.95
CA LEU A 14 11.65 0.26 -8.97
C LEU A 14 10.48 1.12 -9.47
N LEU A 15 9.81 0.70 -10.56
CA LEU A 15 8.59 1.36 -11.04
C LEU A 15 7.44 1.28 -10.02
N ALA A 16 7.21 0.10 -9.44
CA ALA A 16 6.20 -0.09 -8.42
C ALA A 16 6.52 0.74 -7.17
N GLY A 17 7.79 0.82 -6.75
CA GLY A 17 8.25 1.64 -5.63
C GLY A 17 8.07 3.14 -5.86
N ILE A 18 8.38 3.63 -7.06
CA ILE A 18 8.12 5.02 -7.45
C ILE A 18 6.62 5.31 -7.41
N LEU A 19 5.81 4.50 -8.09
CA LEU A 19 4.34 4.68 -8.12
C LEU A 19 3.75 4.59 -6.71
N ALA A 20 4.21 3.64 -5.90
CA ALA A 20 3.82 3.47 -4.51
C ALA A 20 4.16 4.67 -3.64
N GLY A 21 5.37 5.23 -3.81
CA GLY A 21 5.83 6.43 -3.11
C GLY A 21 5.03 7.66 -3.51
N PHE A 22 4.75 7.83 -4.81
CA PHE A 22 3.89 8.91 -5.32
C PHE A 22 2.44 8.80 -4.84
N LEU A 23 1.90 7.59 -4.79
CA LEU A 23 0.52 7.33 -4.39
C LEU A 23 0.36 7.24 -2.86
N GLY A 24 1.46 7.10 -2.11
CA GLY A 24 1.46 7.00 -0.64
C GLY A 24 0.88 5.70 -0.07
N ILE A 25 0.72 4.65 -0.89
CA ILE A 25 0.00 3.40 -0.52
C ILE A 25 0.97 2.29 -0.05
N GLY A 26 2.28 2.55 0.01
CA GLY A 26 3.30 1.57 0.42
C GLY A 26 3.58 0.44 -0.59
N GLY A 27 2.89 0.40 -1.74
CA GLY A 27 3.26 -0.47 -2.87
C GLY A 27 2.84 -1.93 -2.76
N GLY A 28 2.36 -2.38 -1.60
CA GLY A 28 1.91 -3.78 -1.44
C GLY A 28 0.69 -4.15 -2.26
N VAL A 29 -0.17 -3.18 -2.57
CA VAL A 29 -1.28 -3.32 -3.52
C VAL A 29 -0.79 -3.78 -4.92
N VAL A 30 0.44 -3.43 -5.30
CA VAL A 30 1.04 -3.76 -6.60
C VAL A 30 2.01 -4.93 -6.49
N LEU A 31 2.85 -4.95 -5.46
CA LEU A 31 3.91 -5.97 -5.26
C LEU A 31 3.35 -7.36 -4.98
N VAL A 32 2.33 -7.48 -4.11
CA VAL A 32 1.74 -8.78 -3.76
C VAL A 32 1.15 -9.50 -4.98
N PRO A 33 0.23 -8.92 -5.77
CA PRO A 33 -0.33 -9.61 -6.93
C PRO A 33 0.70 -9.84 -8.04
N LEU A 34 1.70 -8.95 -8.18
CA LEU A 34 2.79 -9.15 -9.13
C LEU A 34 3.62 -10.39 -8.76
N LEU A 35 4.03 -10.53 -7.51
CA LEU A 35 4.80 -11.69 -7.05
C LEU A 35 3.99 -12.99 -7.15
N VAL A 36 2.70 -12.95 -6.80
CA VAL A 36 1.81 -14.11 -6.97
C VAL A 36 1.64 -14.48 -8.45
N ALA A 37 1.47 -13.50 -9.35
CA ALA A 37 1.38 -13.74 -10.80
C ALA A 37 2.66 -14.35 -11.38
N LEU A 38 3.80 -14.09 -10.74
CA LEU A 38 5.10 -14.66 -11.10
C LEU A 38 5.36 -16.04 -10.48
N GLY A 39 4.38 -16.62 -9.79
CA GLY A 39 4.43 -17.99 -9.25
C GLY A 39 4.96 -18.10 -7.82
N TYR A 40 5.17 -16.99 -7.10
CA TYR A 40 5.52 -17.04 -5.69
C TYR A 40 4.31 -17.39 -4.82
N GLN A 41 4.56 -18.08 -3.72
CA GLN A 41 3.49 -18.37 -2.76
C GLN A 41 2.96 -17.08 -2.12
N PRO A 42 1.64 -16.95 -1.87
CA PRO A 42 1.04 -15.74 -1.30
C PRO A 42 1.72 -15.24 -0.03
N VAL A 43 2.12 -16.15 0.86
CA VAL A 43 2.82 -15.83 2.11
C VAL A 43 4.19 -15.19 1.83
N GLN A 44 4.96 -15.75 0.89
CA GLN A 44 6.25 -15.18 0.49
C GLN A 44 6.08 -13.80 -0.17
N ALA A 45 5.09 -13.68 -1.06
CA ALA A 45 4.77 -12.42 -1.72
C ALA A 45 4.41 -11.31 -0.70
N ALA A 46 3.59 -11.65 0.31
CA ALA A 46 3.23 -10.73 1.39
C ALA A 46 4.44 -10.32 2.25
N ALA A 47 5.32 -11.27 2.58
CA ALA A 47 6.54 -10.99 3.33
C ALA A 47 7.50 -10.07 2.56
N THR A 48 7.77 -10.35 1.30
CA THR A 48 8.61 -9.51 0.43
C THR A 48 8.02 -8.11 0.28
N SER A 49 6.71 -8.01 0.06
CA SER A 49 6.02 -6.73 -0.01
C SER A 49 6.14 -5.93 1.29
N SER A 50 6.02 -6.58 2.45
CA SER A 50 6.13 -5.93 3.75
C SER A 50 7.52 -5.34 3.96
N LEU A 51 8.58 -6.04 3.52
CA LEU A 51 9.93 -5.52 3.54
C LEU A 51 10.09 -4.28 2.64
N SER A 52 9.50 -4.30 1.43
CA SER A 52 9.50 -3.13 0.55
C SER A 52 8.73 -1.94 1.14
N ILE A 53 7.61 -2.19 1.84
CA ILE A 53 6.86 -1.16 2.57
C ILE A 53 7.74 -0.52 3.65
N VAL A 54 8.49 -1.31 4.42
CA VAL A 54 9.39 -0.78 5.46
C VAL A 54 10.42 0.17 4.85
N ILE A 55 11.09 -0.23 3.76
CA ILE A 55 12.10 0.60 3.10
C ILE A 55 11.49 1.92 2.59
N THR A 56 10.35 1.85 1.90
CA THR A 56 9.67 3.03 1.34
C THR A 56 9.12 3.95 2.42
N ALA A 57 8.52 3.41 3.48
CA ALA A 57 8.01 4.16 4.61
C ALA A 57 9.14 4.83 5.41
N SER A 58 10.27 4.16 5.62
CA SER A 58 11.45 4.77 6.25
C SER A 58 11.97 5.95 5.42
N SER A 59 12.08 5.80 4.10
CA SER A 59 12.48 6.88 3.19
C SER A 59 11.50 8.07 3.27
N GLY A 60 10.20 7.81 3.20
CA GLY A 60 9.15 8.82 3.35
C GLY A 60 9.18 9.52 4.72
N THR A 61 9.49 8.79 5.79
CA THR A 61 9.61 9.35 7.14
C THR A 61 10.79 10.31 7.24
N VAL A 62 11.95 9.94 6.70
CA VAL A 62 13.14 10.82 6.64
C VAL A 62 12.80 12.10 5.86
N GLN A 63 12.09 11.97 4.74
CA GLN A 63 11.68 13.12 3.94
C GLN A 63 10.67 14.02 4.68
N ASN A 64 9.68 13.45 5.38
CA ASN A 64 8.73 14.20 6.21
C ASN A 64 9.40 14.92 7.37
N TRP A 65 10.41 14.30 8.01
CA TRP A 65 11.21 14.95 9.03
C TRP A 65 11.92 16.17 8.45
N ARG A 66 12.61 16.02 7.31
CA ARG A 66 13.32 17.14 6.66
C ARG A 66 12.41 18.30 6.28
N MET A 67 11.14 18.04 5.97
CA MET A 67 10.14 19.05 5.65
C MET A 67 9.48 19.71 6.88
N GLY A 68 9.81 19.27 8.11
CA GLY A 68 9.27 19.86 9.34
C GLY A 68 7.84 19.44 9.68
N TYR A 69 7.24 18.49 8.95
CA TYR A 69 5.88 18.00 9.18
C TYR A 69 5.79 16.87 10.22
N PHE A 70 6.80 16.73 11.07
CA PHE A 70 6.90 15.63 12.02
C PHE A 70 6.13 15.93 13.32
N ASP A 71 4.86 15.54 13.35
CA ASP A 71 4.04 15.59 14.56
C ASP A 71 4.11 14.27 15.34
N LEU A 72 4.87 14.28 16.43
CA LEU A 72 5.08 13.12 17.29
C LEU A 72 3.76 12.59 17.91
N LYS A 73 2.79 13.47 18.18
CA LYS A 73 1.49 13.06 18.74
C LYS A 73 0.70 12.24 17.75
N SER A 74 0.66 12.67 16.48
CA SER A 74 0.03 11.93 15.40
C SER A 74 0.73 10.60 15.11
N VAL A 75 2.07 10.59 15.14
CA VAL A 75 2.87 9.36 14.94
C VAL A 75 2.56 8.33 16.03
N ILE A 76 2.50 8.73 17.30
CA ILE A 76 2.19 7.79 18.39
C ILE A 76 0.71 7.39 18.37
N GLY A 77 -0.20 8.36 18.17
CA GLY A 77 -1.64 8.14 18.18
C GLY A 77 -2.14 7.18 17.09
N ILE A 78 -1.45 7.15 15.94
CA ILE A 78 -1.80 6.26 14.82
C ILE A 78 -0.83 5.08 14.73
N GLY A 79 0.47 5.32 14.92
CA GLY A 79 1.51 4.32 14.75
C GLY A 79 1.48 3.21 15.78
N PHE A 80 1.24 3.53 17.06
CA PHE A 80 1.21 2.51 18.12
C PHE A 80 0.05 1.50 17.93
N PRO A 81 -1.22 1.93 17.73
CA PRO A 81 -2.28 0.99 17.42
C PRO A 81 -2.08 0.27 16.08
N ALA A 82 -1.49 0.93 15.08
CA ALA A 82 -1.14 0.28 13.80
C ALA A 82 -0.14 -0.88 13.99
N LEU A 83 0.89 -0.72 14.82
CA LEU A 83 1.86 -1.79 15.11
C LEU A 83 1.19 -2.99 15.78
N ILE A 84 0.33 -2.75 16.77
CA ILE A 84 -0.37 -3.82 17.49
C ILE A 84 -1.32 -4.57 16.55
N THR A 85 -2.16 -3.83 15.83
CA THR A 85 -3.14 -4.42 14.91
C THR A 85 -2.48 -5.13 13.73
N ALA A 86 -1.37 -4.61 13.19
CA ALA A 86 -0.61 -5.26 12.13
C ALA A 86 -0.03 -6.61 12.60
N GLN A 87 0.55 -6.67 13.80
CA GLN A 87 1.11 -7.91 14.34
C GLN A 87 0.02 -8.95 14.61
N ILE A 88 -1.11 -8.53 15.18
CA ILE A 88 -2.27 -9.41 15.40
C ILE A 88 -2.82 -9.91 14.07
N GLY A 89 -2.95 -9.03 13.08
CA GLY A 89 -3.41 -9.38 11.74
C GLY A 89 -2.50 -10.39 11.03
N ALA A 90 -1.18 -10.23 11.15
CA ALA A 90 -0.21 -11.18 10.61
C ALA A 90 -0.32 -12.56 11.27
N TYR A 91 -0.41 -12.59 12.60
CA TYR A 91 -0.60 -13.85 13.34
C TYR A 91 -1.91 -14.55 12.96
N LEU A 92 -3.00 -13.79 12.83
CA LEU A 92 -4.28 -14.34 12.36
C LEU A 92 -4.19 -14.84 10.92
N ALA A 93 -3.46 -14.14 10.05
CA ALA A 93 -3.32 -14.51 8.64
C ALA A 93 -2.64 -15.88 8.46
N ASP A 94 -1.67 -16.22 9.32
CA ASP A 94 -0.99 -17.53 9.29
C ASP A 94 -1.91 -18.70 9.66
N LEU A 95 -3.03 -18.44 10.36
CA LEU A 95 -4.02 -19.47 10.70
C LEU A 95 -4.93 -19.83 9.51
N PHE A 96 -4.95 -19.02 8.45
CA PHE A 96 -5.82 -19.24 7.30
C PHE A 96 -5.08 -19.85 6.11
N PRO A 97 -5.75 -20.69 5.30
CA PRO A 97 -5.12 -21.25 4.13
C PRO A 97 -4.88 -20.17 3.04
N PRO A 98 -3.85 -20.33 2.18
CA PRO A 98 -3.41 -19.28 1.26
C PRO A 98 -4.47 -18.75 0.29
N TYR A 99 -5.44 -19.59 -0.09
CA TYR A 99 -6.53 -19.20 -1.00
C TYR A 99 -7.47 -18.17 -0.37
N LEU A 100 -7.73 -18.28 0.94
CA LEU A 100 -8.58 -17.35 1.69
C LEU A 100 -7.92 -15.98 1.79
N LEU A 101 -6.60 -15.95 2.03
CA LEU A 101 -5.80 -14.73 2.01
C LEU A 101 -5.86 -14.03 0.65
N LEU A 102 -5.77 -14.79 -0.43
CA LEU A 102 -5.80 -14.25 -1.79
C LEU A 102 -7.19 -13.69 -2.16
N VAL A 103 -8.26 -14.38 -1.77
CA VAL A 103 -9.63 -13.88 -1.94
C VAL A 103 -9.88 -12.62 -1.11
N ALA A 104 -9.48 -12.63 0.17
CA ALA A 104 -9.61 -11.47 1.05
C ALA A 104 -8.84 -10.26 0.52
N PHE A 105 -7.61 -10.47 0.03
CA PHE A 105 -6.82 -9.43 -0.62
C PHE A 105 -7.48 -8.92 -1.90
N GLY A 106 -8.02 -9.81 -2.72
CA GLY A 106 -8.79 -9.43 -3.92
C GLY A 106 -10.01 -8.57 -3.60
N ILE A 107 -10.79 -8.92 -2.57
CA ILE A 107 -11.92 -8.11 -2.09
C ILE A 107 -11.43 -6.74 -1.61
N LEU A 108 -10.34 -6.70 -0.85
CA LEU A 108 -9.75 -5.44 -0.37
C LEU A 108 -9.34 -4.53 -1.53
N LEU A 109 -8.79 -5.07 -2.62
CA LEU A 109 -8.47 -4.30 -3.83
C LEU A 109 -9.73 -3.73 -4.49
N LEU A 110 -10.78 -4.53 -4.64
CA LEU A 110 -12.05 -4.06 -5.21
C LEU A 110 -12.69 -2.95 -4.37
N VAL A 111 -12.68 -3.09 -3.05
CA VAL A 111 -13.15 -2.05 -2.12
C VAL A 111 -12.31 -0.79 -2.26
N THR A 112 -10.99 -0.91 -2.37
CA THR A 112 -10.09 0.23 -2.57
C THR A 112 -10.40 0.97 -3.87
N ILE A 113 -10.58 0.24 -4.97
CA ILE A 113 -10.98 0.82 -6.27
C ILE A 113 -12.31 1.54 -6.14
N TYR A 114 -13.31 0.91 -5.51
CA TYR A 114 -14.63 1.51 -5.30
C TYR A 114 -14.56 2.80 -4.46
N LEU A 115 -13.82 2.79 -3.34
CA LEU A 115 -13.65 3.96 -2.47
C LEU A 115 -12.94 5.12 -3.17
N ILE A 116 -11.93 4.83 -3.99
CA ILE A 116 -11.23 5.85 -4.79
C ILE A 116 -12.19 6.45 -5.81
N GLN A 117 -12.97 5.62 -6.51
CA GLN A 117 -13.98 6.08 -7.47
C GLN A 117 -15.02 6.99 -6.78
N LEU A 118 -15.49 6.59 -5.60
CA LEU A 118 -16.46 7.36 -4.81
C LEU A 118 -15.87 8.70 -4.34
N ARG A 119 -14.65 8.71 -3.80
CA ARG A 119 -13.97 9.96 -3.42
C ARG A 119 -13.80 10.90 -4.60
N LYS A 120 -13.45 10.37 -5.78
CA LYS A 120 -13.30 11.16 -7.01
C LYS A 120 -14.63 11.82 -7.40
N GLN A 121 -15.74 11.08 -7.31
CA GLN A 121 -17.08 11.61 -7.58
C GLN A 121 -17.54 12.66 -6.56
N LEU A 122 -17.24 12.46 -5.27
CA LEU A 122 -17.59 13.43 -4.23
C LEU A 122 -16.81 14.73 -4.37
N LYS A 123 -15.49 14.63 -4.62
CA LYS A 123 -14.64 15.81 -4.82
C LYS A 123 -15.03 16.57 -6.09
N SER A 124 -15.38 15.88 -7.19
CA SER A 124 -15.86 16.53 -8.41
C SER A 124 -17.21 17.26 -8.23
N ARG A 125 -18.11 16.72 -7.41
CA ARG A 125 -19.40 17.36 -7.09
C ARG A 125 -19.24 18.59 -6.22
N ALA A 126 -18.45 18.50 -5.15
CA ALA A 126 -18.15 19.64 -4.27
C ALA A 126 -17.47 20.80 -5.02
N GLN A 127 -16.62 20.49 -6.00
CA GLN A 127 -15.93 21.49 -6.82
C GLN A 127 -16.87 22.15 -7.84
N GLN A 128 -17.85 21.42 -8.38
CA GLN A 128 -18.91 21.97 -9.26
C GLN A 128 -19.92 22.85 -8.50
N GLU A 129 -20.26 22.53 -7.25
CA GLU A 129 -21.14 23.36 -6.42
C GLU A 129 -20.48 24.68 -6.02
N SER A 130 -19.19 24.66 -5.65
CA SER A 130 -18.43 25.87 -5.31
C SER A 130 -18.22 26.80 -6.52
N GLN A 131 -18.19 26.27 -7.74
CA GLN A 131 -18.16 27.08 -8.98
C GLN A 131 -19.54 27.57 -9.45
N ARG A 132 -20.64 27.02 -8.91
CA ARG A 132 -22.02 27.44 -9.21
C ARG A 132 -22.57 28.49 -8.26
N ALA A 133 -21.90 28.77 -7.15
CA ALA A 133 -22.30 29.86 -6.25
C ALA A 133 -21.97 31.22 -6.92
N PRO A 134 -22.97 32.03 -7.31
CA PRO A 134 -22.73 33.37 -7.82
C PRO A 134 -22.22 34.28 -6.69
N ASN A 135 -21.20 35.11 -7.00
CA ASN A 135 -20.78 36.24 -6.16
C ASN A 135 -21.90 37.26 -6.01
#